data_AF-A0A5C7J4D5-F1
#
_entry.id   AF-A0A5C7J4D5-F1
#
_cell.length_a   1.000
_cell.length_b   1.000
_cell.length_c   1.000
_cell.angle_alpha   90.00
_cell.angle_beta   90.00
_cell.angle_gamma   90.00
#
_symmetry.space_group_name_H-M   'P 1'
#
loop_
_entity.id
_entity.type
_entity.pdbx_description
1 polymer ?
#
loop_
_entity_poly.entity_id
_entity_poly.type
_entity_poly.pdbx_seq_one_letter_code
_entity_poly.pdbx_strand_id
1 'polypeptide(L)'
;MIPLTENYRSTQTILDSSREVIRNNTESLEKALQLDKHLSKKAAIDEVQISLLLPSDPQVEIAALVNEIRRLHDEKNISWNEIAIIYRKNSNPIHLIEYLRREKIPFHKQK
;
A
#
# COMPACT_ATOMS: atom_id res chain seq x y z
N MET A 1 11.00 -27.76 -9.01
CA MET A 1 10.90 -26.43 -8.37
C MET A 1 9.88 -26.54 -7.26
N ILE A 2 10.16 -25.98 -6.07
CA ILE A 2 9.21 -25.99 -4.96
C ILE A 2 8.75 -24.54 -4.74
N PRO A 3 7.48 -24.19 -4.99
CA PRO A 3 7.00 -22.84 -4.76
C PRO A 3 6.85 -22.59 -3.26
N LEU A 4 7.34 -21.42 -2.80
CA LEU A 4 7.06 -20.94 -1.45
C LEU A 4 5.73 -20.19 -1.46
N THR A 5 4.71 -20.76 -0.83
CA THR A 5 3.32 -20.27 -0.85
C THR A 5 2.89 -19.65 0.48
N GLU A 6 3.78 -19.54 1.46
CA GLU A 6 3.48 -18.98 2.77
C GLU A 6 4.01 -17.55 2.87
N ASN A 7 3.13 -16.58 3.14
CA ASN A 7 3.47 -15.17 3.29
C ASN A 7 3.30 -14.70 4.75
N TYR A 8 4.39 -14.17 5.32
CA TYR A 8 4.45 -13.76 6.72
C TYR A 8 4.32 -12.25 6.93
N ARG A 9 4.01 -11.48 5.87
CA ARG A 9 3.96 -10.00 5.91
C ARG A 9 2.55 -9.44 5.79
N SER A 10 1.78 -9.93 4.82
CA SER A 10 0.57 -9.26 4.34
C SER A 10 -0.71 -9.99 4.75
N THR A 11 -1.82 -9.26 4.80
CA THR A 11 -3.16 -9.82 4.98
C THR A 11 -3.58 -10.62 3.76
N GLN A 12 -4.53 -11.55 3.91
CA GLN A 12 -5.00 -12.35 2.79
C GLN A 12 -5.67 -11.47 1.73
N THR A 13 -6.40 -10.43 2.17
CA THR A 13 -7.01 -9.42 1.29
C THR A 13 -5.98 -8.75 0.36
N ILE A 14 -4.80 -8.37 0.88
CA ILE A 14 -3.72 -7.80 0.07
C ILE A 14 -3.12 -8.84 -0.88
N LEU A 15 -2.90 -10.07 -0.41
CA LEU A 15 -2.31 -11.15 -1.22
C LEU A 15 -3.20 -11.49 -2.43
N ASP A 16 -4.49 -11.66 -2.21
CA ASP A 16 -5.44 -12.01 -3.27
C ASP A 16 -5.58 -10.87 -4.28
N SER A 17 -5.72 -9.62 -3.81
CA SER A 17 -5.78 -8.44 -4.68
C SER A 17 -4.51 -8.29 -5.53
N SER A 18 -3.35 -8.52 -4.94
CA SER A 18 -2.07 -8.46 -5.65
C SER A 18 -1.94 -9.57 -6.70
N ARG A 19 -2.45 -10.78 -6.39
CA ARG A 19 -2.47 -11.91 -7.33
C ARG A 19 -3.35 -11.60 -8.55
N GLU A 20 -4.54 -11.03 -8.34
CA GLU A 20 -5.42 -10.69 -9.45
C GLU A 20 -4.82 -9.65 -10.38
N VAL A 21 -4.07 -8.66 -9.86
CA VAL A 21 -3.35 -7.70 -10.70
C VAL A 21 -2.24 -8.38 -11.52
N ILE A 22 -1.37 -9.19 -10.88
CA ILE A 22 -0.19 -9.77 -11.57
C ILE A 22 -0.57 -10.85 -12.61
N ARG A 23 -1.71 -11.53 -12.43
CA ARG A 23 -2.20 -12.55 -13.39
C ARG A 23 -2.53 -11.98 -14.76
N ASN A 24 -2.76 -10.66 -14.85
CA ASN A 24 -3.00 -9.96 -16.12
C ASN A 24 -1.74 -9.85 -17.00
N ASN A 25 -0.54 -10.09 -16.47
CA ASN A 25 0.68 -10.09 -17.28
C ASN A 25 0.62 -11.21 -18.32
N THR A 26 1.00 -10.90 -19.57
CA THR A 26 1.02 -11.88 -20.68
C THR A 26 1.97 -13.04 -20.39
N GLU A 27 3.13 -12.72 -19.84
CA GLU A 27 4.16 -13.68 -19.45
C GLU A 27 4.22 -13.82 -17.93
N SER A 28 4.17 -15.07 -17.44
CA SER A 28 4.42 -15.37 -16.04
C SER A 28 4.98 -16.79 -15.87
N LEU A 29 5.81 -16.97 -14.84
CA LEU A 29 6.30 -18.29 -14.43
C LEU A 29 5.15 -19.27 -14.10
N GLU A 30 4.05 -18.75 -13.57
CA GLU A 30 2.85 -19.53 -13.26
C GLU A 30 2.28 -20.20 -14.53
N LYS A 31 2.16 -19.42 -15.62
CA LYS A 31 1.70 -19.90 -16.93
C LYS A 31 2.72 -20.82 -17.60
N ALA A 32 3.99 -20.43 -17.57
CA ALA A 32 5.06 -21.17 -18.24
C ALA A 32 5.33 -22.55 -17.62
N LEU A 33 5.20 -22.67 -16.29
CA LEU A 33 5.53 -23.89 -15.54
C LEU A 33 4.30 -24.62 -14.99
N GLN A 34 3.09 -24.12 -15.25
CA GLN A 34 1.82 -24.67 -14.73
C GLN A 34 1.84 -24.88 -13.21
N LEU A 35 2.44 -23.94 -12.48
CA LEU A 35 2.55 -23.98 -11.02
C LEU A 35 1.40 -23.18 -10.41
N ASP A 36 0.91 -23.58 -9.25
CA ASP A 36 0.10 -22.68 -8.43
C ASP A 36 0.99 -21.90 -7.45
N LYS A 37 0.90 -20.58 -7.51
CA LYS A 37 1.63 -19.65 -6.64
C LYS A 37 0.70 -18.97 -5.64
N HIS A 38 -0.35 -19.65 -5.18
CA HIS A 38 -1.36 -18.99 -4.33
C HIS A 38 -0.79 -18.83 -2.94
N LEU A 39 -0.68 -17.57 -2.52
CA LEU A 39 -0.08 -17.25 -1.24
C LEU A 39 -1.14 -17.34 -0.15
N SER A 40 -0.81 -18.08 0.90
CA SER A 40 -1.57 -18.13 2.14
C SER A 40 -0.92 -17.22 3.19
N LYS A 41 -1.74 -16.43 3.87
CA LYS A 41 -1.31 -15.63 5.02
C LYS A 41 -0.89 -16.54 6.18
N LYS A 42 0.30 -16.27 6.71
CA LYS A 42 0.81 -16.74 8.00
C LYS A 42 1.07 -15.61 9.00
N ALA A 43 0.95 -14.36 8.56
CA ALA A 43 1.09 -13.19 9.41
C ALA A 43 -0.02 -13.17 10.48
N ALA A 44 0.35 -12.98 11.75
CA ALA A 44 -0.59 -12.80 12.86
C ALA A 44 -1.05 -11.34 12.95
N ILE A 45 -1.66 -10.84 11.88
CA ILE A 45 -2.25 -9.50 11.79
C ILE A 45 -3.73 -9.64 11.43
N ASP A 46 -4.58 -8.70 11.84
CA ASP A 46 -5.99 -8.74 11.48
C ASP A 46 -6.20 -8.49 9.98
N GLU A 47 -7.31 -8.97 9.42
CA GLU A 47 -7.69 -8.61 8.06
C GLU A 47 -8.07 -7.13 8.00
N VAL A 48 -7.62 -6.46 6.94
CA VAL A 48 -7.89 -5.05 6.68
C VAL A 48 -8.43 -4.93 5.27
N GLN A 49 -9.53 -4.19 5.13
CA GLN A 49 -10.13 -3.91 3.84
C GLN A 49 -9.34 -2.83 3.10
N ILE A 50 -9.23 -2.99 1.79
CA ILE A 50 -8.60 -1.99 0.91
C ILE A 50 -9.65 -0.92 0.61
N SER A 51 -9.35 0.34 0.92
CA SER A 51 -10.17 1.48 0.53
C SER A 51 -9.61 2.12 -0.75
N LEU A 52 -10.53 2.64 -1.58
CA LEU A 52 -10.20 3.39 -2.79
C LEU A 52 -10.85 4.77 -2.70
N LEU A 53 -10.03 5.81 -2.87
CA LEU A 53 -10.49 7.19 -2.99
C LEU A 53 -10.28 7.66 -4.43
N LEU A 54 -11.31 8.27 -5.01
CA LEU A 54 -11.28 8.84 -6.37
C LEU A 54 -11.66 10.32 -6.34
N PRO A 55 -10.80 11.18 -5.79
CA PRO A 55 -11.06 12.62 -5.74
C PRO A 55 -10.92 13.21 -7.14
N SER A 56 -11.73 14.22 -7.44
CA SER A 56 -11.73 14.91 -8.74
C SER A 56 -10.58 15.92 -8.90
N ASP A 57 -9.95 16.32 -7.79
CA ASP A 57 -8.89 17.33 -7.75
C ASP A 57 -7.67 16.81 -6.96
N PRO A 58 -6.43 16.98 -7.46
CA PRO A 58 -5.21 16.56 -6.76
C PRO A 58 -5.01 17.18 -5.36
N GLN A 59 -5.46 18.41 -5.13
CA GLN A 59 -5.39 19.04 -3.80
C GLN A 59 -6.36 18.39 -2.82
N VAL A 60 -7.54 17.98 -3.30
CA VAL A 60 -8.52 17.23 -2.50
C VAL A 60 -7.97 15.85 -2.15
N GLU A 61 -7.26 15.20 -3.09
CA GLU A 61 -6.54 13.95 -2.83
C GLU A 61 -5.52 14.09 -1.70
N ILE A 62 -4.66 15.11 -1.79
CA ILE A 62 -3.63 15.38 -0.79
C ILE A 62 -4.25 15.65 0.59
N ALA A 63 -5.29 16.49 0.64
CA ALA A 63 -5.96 16.79 1.90
C ALA A 63 -6.60 15.55 2.53
N ALA A 64 -7.27 14.72 1.72
CA ALA A 64 -7.86 13.47 2.20
C ALA A 64 -6.79 12.47 2.69
N LEU A 65 -5.67 12.35 1.98
CA LEU A 65 -4.57 11.49 2.37
C LEU A 65 -3.93 11.94 3.70
N VAL A 66 -3.68 13.23 3.86
CA VAL A 66 -3.13 13.79 5.11
C VAL A 66 -4.09 13.60 6.29
N ASN A 67 -5.39 13.82 6.07
CA ASN A 67 -6.41 13.56 7.09
C ASN A 67 -6.45 12.09 7.49
N GLU A 68 -6.32 11.16 6.53
CA GLU A 68 -6.30 9.74 6.83
C GLU A 68 -5.06 9.33 7.63
N ILE A 69 -3.87 9.84 7.28
CA ILE A 69 -2.64 9.57 8.06
C ILE A 69 -2.80 10.07 9.50
N ARG A 70 -3.35 11.28 9.69
CA ARG A 70 -3.64 11.80 11.03
C ARG A 70 -4.66 10.94 11.78
N ARG A 71 -5.74 10.53 11.11
CA ARG A 71 -6.76 9.64 11.68
C ARG A 71 -6.17 8.31 12.14
N LEU A 72 -5.29 7.70 11.34
CA LEU A 72 -4.58 6.47 11.69
C LEU A 72 -3.66 6.67 12.91
N HIS A 73 -3.00 7.82 13.02
CA HIS A 73 -2.18 8.13 14.19
C HIS A 73 -3.03 8.37 15.44
N ASP A 74 -3.99 9.27 15.37
CA ASP A 74 -4.73 9.76 16.54
C ASP A 74 -5.77 8.75 17.04
N GLU A 75 -6.49 8.07 16.14
CA GLU A 75 -7.59 7.16 16.52
C GLU A 75 -7.14 5.70 16.64
N LYS A 76 -6.15 5.29 15.82
CA LYS A 76 -5.67 3.90 15.78
C LYS A 76 -4.31 3.71 16.45
N ASN A 77 -3.72 4.79 16.97
CA ASN A 77 -2.42 4.78 17.66
C ASN A 77 -1.29 4.15 16.82
N ILE A 78 -1.36 4.32 15.49
CA ILE A 78 -0.33 3.85 14.56
C ILE A 78 0.81 4.85 14.55
N SER A 79 2.05 4.38 14.67
CA SER A 79 3.21 5.26 14.68
C SER A 79 3.50 5.78 13.26
N TRP A 80 3.99 7.03 13.13
CA TRP A 80 4.30 7.64 11.84
C TRP A 80 5.27 6.82 10.98
N ASN A 81 6.19 6.07 11.62
CA ASN A 81 7.16 5.21 10.94
C ASN A 81 6.56 3.90 10.38
N GLU A 82 5.33 3.56 10.73
CA GLU A 82 4.60 2.40 10.17
C GLU A 82 3.76 2.79 8.95
N ILE A 83 3.73 4.08 8.60
CA ILE A 83 2.97 4.61 7.47
C ILE A 83 3.94 4.96 6.33
N ALA A 84 3.65 4.45 5.13
CA ALA A 84 4.42 4.74 3.92
C ALA A 84 3.50 5.23 2.79
N ILE A 85 3.97 6.24 2.05
CA ILE A 85 3.28 6.79 0.87
C ILE A 85 4.12 6.47 -0.37
N ILE A 86 3.55 5.73 -1.31
CA ILE A 86 4.22 5.31 -2.54
C ILE A 86 3.61 6.08 -3.72
N TYR A 87 4.45 6.66 -4.56
CA TYR A 87 4.04 7.44 -5.73
C TYR A 87 4.87 7.11 -6.96
N ARG A 88 4.32 7.34 -8.15
CA ARG A 88 4.93 6.92 -9.43
C ARG A 88 6.09 7.79 -9.91
N LYS A 89 6.00 9.12 -9.74
CA LYS A 89 7.01 10.08 -10.25
C LYS A 89 7.57 10.93 -9.12
N ASN A 90 8.86 11.22 -9.17
CA ASN A 90 9.57 12.04 -8.18
C ASN A 90 9.05 13.49 -8.06
N SER A 91 8.31 13.98 -9.06
CA SER A 91 7.64 15.29 -9.05
C SER A 91 6.29 15.30 -8.32
N ASN A 92 5.65 14.16 -8.14
CA ASN A 92 4.32 14.07 -7.52
C ASN A 92 4.25 14.52 -6.05
N PRO A 93 5.27 14.33 -5.19
CA PRO A 93 5.12 14.62 -3.77
C PRO A 93 5.35 16.09 -3.41
N ILE A 94 5.63 17.01 -4.35
CA ILE A 94 5.97 18.40 -4.02
C ILE A 94 4.85 19.05 -3.19
N HIS A 95 3.61 19.00 -3.66
CA HIS A 95 2.47 19.57 -2.95
C HIS A 95 2.14 18.81 -1.66
N LEU A 96 2.29 17.48 -1.67
CA LEU A 96 2.08 16.63 -0.49
C LEU A 96 3.06 16.99 0.64
N ILE A 97 4.35 17.20 0.33
CA ILE A 97 5.38 17.54 1.30
C ILE A 97 5.10 18.90 1.96
N GLU A 98 4.70 19.90 1.18
CA GLU A 98 4.32 21.21 1.71
C GLU A 98 3.11 21.09 2.66
N TYR A 99 2.12 20.27 2.30
CA TYR A 99 0.96 20.00 3.16
C TYR A 99 1.35 19.27 4.45
N LEU A 100 2.15 18.21 4.39
CA LEU A 100 2.64 17.49 5.57
C LEU A 100 3.41 18.42 6.51
N ARG A 101 4.23 19.33 5.97
CA ARG A 101 4.97 20.32 6.76
C ARG A 101 4.02 21.32 7.43
N ARG A 102 3.03 21.84 6.70
CA ARG A 102 2.01 22.75 7.25
C ARG A 102 1.23 22.10 8.39
N GLU A 103 0.88 20.84 8.23
CA GLU A 103 0.14 20.03 9.20
C GLU A 103 1.02 19.45 10.32
N LYS A 104 2.32 19.80 10.33
CA LYS A 104 3.33 19.37 11.32
C LYS A 104 3.45 17.84 11.46
N ILE A 105 3.22 17.10 10.37
CA ILE A 105 3.38 15.65 10.35
C ILE A 105 4.85 15.32 10.02
N PRO A 106 5.55 14.54 10.86
CA PRO A 106 6.93 14.15 10.58
C PRO A 106 6.98 13.20 9.38
N PHE A 107 7.93 13.41 8.48
CA PHE A 107 8.12 12.55 7.32
C PHE A 107 9.61 12.36 6.99
N HIS A 108 9.93 11.23 6.37
CA HIS A 108 11.25 10.96 5.78
C HIS A 108 11.08 10.72 4.29
N LYS A 109 11.79 11.49 3.46
CA LYS A 109 11.85 11.26 2.01
C LYS A 109 13.14 10.52 1.67
N GLN A 110 13.02 9.30 1.16
CA GLN A 110 14.15 8.58 0.60
C GLN A 110 14.63 9.30 -0.68
N LYS A 111 15.94 9.55 -0.77
CA LYS A 111 16.57 10.25 -1.90
C LYS A 111 16.61 9.39 -3.15
#